data_AF-A0A2S8FWB3-F1
#
_entry.id   AF-A0A2S8FWB3-F1
#
_cell.length_a   1.000
_cell.length_b   1.000
_cell.length_c   1.000
_cell.angle_alpha   90.00
_cell.angle_beta   90.00
_cell.angle_gamma   90.00
#
_symmetry.space_group_name_H-M   'P 1'
#
loop_
_entity.id
_entity.type
_entity.pdbx_description
1 polymer ?
#
loop_
_entity_poly.entity_id
_entity_poly.type
_entity_poly.pdbx_seq_one_letter_code
_entity_poly.pdbx_strand_id
1 'polypeptide(L)'
;MSNKRPVLLTVLIEPQSFRWYVAGIDLTGTVTPLLCSQEGNFDGYVDQAFDDQTSYLRHHLAGVLQRGCDRLWGRQEKPCQIVFVADGMFLDAPPELTNRVAEHFVEWMTSPPVVFFVRESEQGDAELKPIAGEITPEWREAVVTGLPRMISQCGEDDPWELITTKPSVT
;
A
#
# COMPACT_ATOMS: atom_id res chain seq x y z
N MET A 1 -25.58 -2.85 -11.45
CA MET A 1 -24.13 -3.13 -11.57
C MET A 1 -23.43 -1.81 -11.79
N SER A 2 -22.33 -1.54 -11.09
CA SER A 2 -21.64 -0.24 -11.18
C SER A 2 -20.93 -0.13 -12.53
N ASN A 3 -21.22 0.90 -13.34
CA ASN A 3 -20.47 1.21 -14.58
C ASN A 3 -19.03 1.71 -14.32
N LYS A 4 -18.50 1.46 -13.11
CA LYS A 4 -17.18 1.93 -12.72
C LYS A 4 -16.13 0.96 -13.25
N ARG A 5 -15.03 1.53 -13.75
CA ARG A 5 -13.90 0.76 -14.25
C ARG A 5 -13.20 0.02 -13.09
N PRO A 6 -12.94 -1.29 -13.20
CA PRO A 6 -12.20 -2.02 -12.18
C PRO A 6 -10.72 -1.65 -12.23
N VAL A 7 -10.13 -1.45 -11.06
CA VAL A 7 -8.69 -1.19 -10.89
C VAL A 7 -8.17 -1.92 -9.65
N LEU A 8 -6.87 -2.17 -9.60
CA LEU A 8 -6.16 -2.62 -8.40
C LEU A 8 -5.80 -1.38 -7.59
N LEU A 9 -6.25 -1.30 -6.34
CA LEU A 9 -5.81 -0.24 -5.43
C LEU A 9 -4.50 -0.69 -4.80
N THR A 10 -3.40 -0.10 -5.25
CA THR A 10 -2.04 -0.48 -4.84
C THR A 10 -1.50 0.53 -3.85
N VAL A 11 -1.11 0.04 -2.68
CA VAL A 11 -0.43 0.81 -1.63
C VAL A 11 1.03 0.37 -1.58
N LEU A 12 1.94 1.28 -1.90
CA LEU A 12 3.37 1.11 -1.68
C LEU A 12 3.72 1.68 -0.30
N ILE A 13 4.30 0.84 0.55
CA ILE A 13 4.83 1.20 1.86
C ILE A 13 6.34 1.29 1.71
N GLU A 14 6.93 2.41 2.11
CA GLU A 14 8.37 2.64 2.15
C GLU A 14 8.82 2.68 3.62
N PRO A 15 9.24 1.53 4.21
CA PRO A 15 9.71 1.51 5.59
C PRO A 15 10.89 2.44 5.85
N GLN A 16 11.78 2.64 4.86
CA GLN A 16 12.98 3.47 4.99
C GLN A 16 12.68 4.96 5.23
N SER A 17 11.61 5.48 4.63
CA SER A 17 11.18 6.88 4.74
C SER A 17 9.95 7.03 5.64
N PHE A 18 9.48 5.93 6.24
CA PHE A 18 8.23 5.86 7.00
C PHE A 18 7.05 6.48 6.23
N ARG A 19 7.01 6.25 4.91
CA ARG A 19 6.08 6.87 3.97
C ARG A 19 5.22 5.83 3.27
N TRP A 20 4.11 6.27 2.69
CA TRP A 20 3.33 5.47 1.75
C TRP A 20 2.87 6.27 0.53
N TYR A 21 2.58 5.52 -0.53
CA TYR A 21 1.97 5.99 -1.78
C TYR A 21 0.78 5.11 -2.13
N VAL A 22 -0.24 5.67 -2.76
CA VAL A 22 -1.42 4.94 -3.23
C VAL A 22 -1.71 5.28 -4.66
N ALA A 23 -1.77 4.26 -5.51
CA ALA A 23 -2.13 4.38 -6.91
C ALA A 23 -3.28 3.43 -7.28
N GLY A 24 -4.03 3.79 -8.31
CA GLY A 24 -4.80 2.81 -9.08
C GLY A 24 -3.90 2.19 -10.15
N ILE A 25 -3.83 0.86 -10.22
CA ILE A 25 -3.21 0.14 -11.35
C ILE A 25 -4.34 -0.55 -12.10
N ASP A 26 -4.54 -0.20 -13.37
CA ASP A 26 -5.54 -0.90 -14.17
C ASP A 26 -5.07 -2.32 -14.54
N LEU A 27 -5.97 -3.12 -15.13
CA LEU A 27 -5.67 -4.51 -15.51
C LEU A 27 -4.65 -4.64 -16.66
N THR A 28 -4.16 -3.53 -17.21
CA THR A 28 -3.08 -3.49 -18.22
C THR A 28 -1.74 -3.04 -17.62
N GLY A 29 -1.71 -2.71 -16.33
CA GLY A 29 -0.53 -2.17 -15.65
C GLY A 29 -0.34 -0.66 -15.80
N THR A 30 -1.34 0.09 -16.28
CA THR A 30 -1.26 1.55 -16.32
C THR A 30 -1.50 2.11 -14.91
N VAL A 31 -0.55 2.93 -14.45
CA VAL A 31 -0.57 3.55 -13.12
C VAL A 31 -1.28 4.90 -13.16
N THR A 32 -2.18 5.10 -12.21
CA THR A 32 -2.78 6.39 -11.89
C THR A 32 -2.40 6.75 -10.46
N PRO A 33 -1.41 7.64 -10.27
CA PRO A 33 -1.08 8.19 -8.95
C PRO A 33 -2.29 8.86 -8.31
N LEU A 34 -2.50 8.60 -7.01
CA LEU A 34 -3.64 9.16 -6.27
C LEU A 34 -3.16 10.05 -5.12
N LEU A 35 -2.45 9.47 -4.15
CA LEU A 35 -2.02 10.19 -2.95
C LEU A 35 -0.72 9.63 -2.38
N CYS A 36 -0.01 10.45 -1.61
CA CYS A 36 1.15 10.06 -0.84
C CYS A 36 1.12 10.71 0.54
N SER A 37 1.78 10.11 1.53
CA SER A 37 2.00 10.81 2.80
C SER A 37 3.21 11.73 2.73
N GLN A 38 3.35 12.57 3.76
CA GLN A 38 4.67 13.09 4.14
C GLN A 38 5.59 11.95 4.62
N GLU A 39 6.89 12.18 4.59
CA GLU A 39 7.88 11.32 5.27
C GLU A 39 7.61 11.31 6.79
N GLY A 40 7.96 10.22 7.46
CA GLY A 40 7.72 10.06 8.89
C GLY A 40 6.25 9.78 9.27
N ASN A 41 5.37 9.54 8.30
CA ASN A 41 3.95 9.30 8.58
C ASN A 41 3.71 8.02 9.40
N PHE A 42 4.64 7.07 9.37
CA PHE A 42 4.62 5.87 10.19
C PHE A 42 5.44 5.94 11.49
N ASP A 43 6.04 7.07 11.85
CA ASP A 43 6.90 7.17 13.05
C ASP A 43 6.21 6.72 14.35
N GLY A 44 4.88 6.83 14.42
CA GLY A 44 4.12 6.51 15.64
C GLY A 44 4.11 5.03 16.06
N TYR A 45 4.60 4.09 15.24
CA TYR A 45 4.79 2.70 15.70
C TYR A 45 6.18 2.45 16.30
N VAL A 46 7.15 3.33 16.07
CA VAL A 46 8.51 3.15 16.60
C VAL A 46 8.48 3.20 18.13
N ASP A 47 9.31 2.37 18.78
CA ASP A 47 9.41 2.22 20.24
C ASP A 47 8.11 1.81 20.99
N GLN A 48 7.07 1.39 20.27
CA GLN A 48 5.85 0.84 20.86
C GLN A 48 5.98 -0.67 21.13
N ALA A 49 5.17 -1.19 22.04
CA ALA A 49 5.03 -2.65 22.20
C ALA A 49 4.41 -3.27 20.94
N PHE A 50 4.73 -4.54 20.65
CA PHE A 50 4.34 -5.22 19.41
C PHE A 50 2.83 -5.12 19.08
N ASP A 51 1.95 -5.30 20.07
CA ASP A 51 0.51 -5.19 19.87
C ASP A 51 0.08 -3.76 19.53
N ASP A 52 0.75 -2.76 20.10
CA ASP A 52 0.52 -1.34 19.82
C ASP A 52 1.05 -0.96 18.44
N GLN A 53 2.21 -1.49 18.04
CA GLN A 53 2.73 -1.36 16.67
C GLN A 53 1.73 -1.90 15.64
N THR A 54 1.24 -3.12 15.90
CA THR A 54 0.24 -3.78 15.06
C THR A 54 -1.05 -2.97 15.02
N SER A 55 -1.53 -2.47 16.16
CA SER A 55 -2.73 -1.64 16.25
C SER A 55 -2.59 -0.33 15.47
N TYR A 56 -1.46 0.36 15.64
CA TYR A 56 -1.13 1.61 14.96
C TYR A 56 -1.13 1.43 13.44
N LEU A 57 -0.36 0.45 12.94
CA LEU A 57 -0.22 0.20 11.51
C LEU A 57 -1.55 -0.17 10.86
N ARG A 58 -2.36 -1.02 11.52
CA ARG A 58 -3.70 -1.37 11.03
C ARG A 58 -4.60 -0.14 10.93
N HIS A 59 -4.64 0.69 11.97
CA HIS A 59 -5.46 1.90 11.97
C HIS A 59 -5.03 2.87 10.87
N HIS A 60 -3.72 3.12 10.75
CA HIS A 60 -3.19 4.01 9.73
C HIS A 60 -3.45 3.49 8.31
N LEU A 61 -3.10 2.23 8.03
CA LEU A 61 -3.29 1.63 6.70
C LEU A 61 -4.77 1.54 6.32
N ALA A 62 -5.68 1.30 7.27
CA ALA A 62 -7.11 1.39 6.99
C ALA A 62 -7.52 2.81 6.54
N GLY A 63 -6.96 3.84 7.17
CA GLY A 63 -7.13 5.24 6.75
C GLY A 63 -6.57 5.52 5.36
N VAL A 64 -5.43 4.91 5.00
CA VAL A 64 -4.84 4.99 3.65
C VAL A 64 -5.80 4.39 2.61
N LEU A 65 -6.35 3.22 2.88
CA LEU A 65 -7.30 2.54 2.00
C LEU A 65 -8.58 3.34 1.79
N GLN A 66 -9.11 3.94 2.85
CA GLN A 66 -10.31 4.78 2.76
C GLN A 66 -10.06 5.95 1.79
N ARG A 67 -8.94 6.68 1.97
CA ARG A 67 -8.60 7.82 1.09
C ARG A 67 -8.37 7.36 -0.35
N GLY A 68 -7.70 6.23 -0.54
CA GLY A 68 -7.50 5.62 -1.87
C GLY A 68 -8.83 5.31 -2.56
N CYS A 69 -9.76 4.66 -1.85
CA CYS A 69 -11.11 4.38 -2.35
C CYS A 69 -11.86 5.66 -2.72
N ASP A 70 -11.77 6.71 -1.90
CA ASP A 70 -12.43 8.00 -2.16
C ASP A 70 -11.90 8.63 -3.46
N ARG A 71 -10.58 8.59 -3.70
CA ARG A 71 -9.96 9.14 -4.93
C ARG A 71 -10.35 8.34 -6.16
N LEU A 72 -10.41 7.01 -6.07
CA LEU A 72 -10.92 6.17 -7.16
C LEU A 72 -12.39 6.45 -7.47
N TRP A 73 -13.21 6.65 -6.44
CA TRP A 73 -14.63 6.93 -6.63
C TRP A 73 -14.87 8.22 -7.42
N GLY A 74 -14.10 9.28 -7.11
CA GLY A 74 -14.12 10.54 -7.86
C GLY A 74 -13.75 10.39 -9.34
N ARG A 75 -13.03 9.32 -9.70
CA ARG A 75 -12.58 8.98 -11.07
C ARG A 75 -13.49 7.99 -11.79
N GLN A 76 -14.64 7.61 -11.22
CA GLN A 76 -15.50 6.52 -11.73
C GLN A 76 -14.78 5.16 -11.80
N GLU A 77 -13.84 4.93 -10.88
CA GLU A 77 -13.11 3.68 -10.73
C GLU A 77 -13.54 2.97 -9.44
N LYS A 78 -13.43 1.64 -9.43
CA LYS A 78 -13.74 0.82 -8.25
C LYS A 78 -12.61 -0.20 -8.03
N PRO A 79 -12.09 -0.33 -6.79
CA PRO A 79 -11.12 -1.36 -6.49
C PRO A 79 -11.74 -2.75 -6.65
N CYS A 80 -11.11 -3.62 -7.45
CA CYS A 80 -11.45 -5.03 -7.55
C CYS A 80 -10.52 -5.92 -6.71
N GLN A 81 -9.36 -5.40 -6.32
CA GLN A 81 -8.38 -6.00 -5.40
C GLN A 81 -7.66 -4.86 -4.68
N ILE A 82 -7.29 -5.09 -3.42
CA ILE A 82 -6.33 -4.25 -2.69
C ILE A 82 -4.98 -4.95 -2.69
N VAL A 83 -3.93 -4.23 -3.07
CA VAL A 83 -2.56 -4.73 -3.18
C VAL A 83 -1.68 -3.89 -2.27
N PHE A 84 -1.18 -4.49 -1.19
CA PHE A 84 -0.11 -3.88 -0.40
C PHE A 84 1.24 -4.38 -0.90
N VAL A 85 2.20 -3.48 -1.01
CA VAL A 85 3.60 -3.79 -1.30
C VAL A 85 4.46 -3.04 -0.30
N ALA A 86 5.17 -3.76 0.57
CA ALA A 86 6.20 -3.17 1.42
C ALA A 86 7.58 -3.29 0.75
N ASP A 87 8.27 -2.17 0.57
CA ASP A 87 9.64 -2.15 0.02
C ASP A 87 10.66 -2.48 1.11
N GLY A 88 10.62 -3.74 1.55
CA GLY A 88 11.31 -4.27 2.72
C GLY A 88 10.37 -4.50 3.91
N MET A 89 10.96 -4.99 5.01
CA MET A 89 10.24 -5.18 6.28
C MET A 89 10.10 -3.84 7.03
N PHE A 90 9.09 -3.73 7.91
CA PHE A 90 8.99 -2.59 8.82
C PHE A 90 10.26 -2.47 9.67
N LEU A 91 10.85 -1.27 9.70
CA LEU A 91 12.06 -0.97 10.47
C LEU A 91 11.76 -0.83 11.95
N ASP A 92 12.77 -1.02 12.81
CA ASP A 92 12.66 -0.85 14.27
C ASP A 92 11.48 -1.62 14.89
N ALA A 93 11.20 -2.79 14.32
CA ALA A 93 10.11 -3.67 14.68
C ALA A 93 10.58 -5.13 14.73
N PRO A 94 9.87 -5.99 15.48
CA PRO A 94 10.05 -7.44 15.40
C PRO A 94 9.82 -7.95 13.96
N PRO A 95 10.59 -8.94 13.50
CA PRO A 95 10.52 -9.45 12.12
C PRO A 95 9.14 -9.99 11.73
N GLU A 96 8.33 -10.41 12.71
CA GLU A 96 6.97 -10.89 12.52
C GLU A 96 5.92 -9.78 12.30
N LEU A 97 6.24 -8.50 12.52
CA LEU A 97 5.27 -7.40 12.45
C LEU A 97 4.64 -7.29 11.05
N THR A 98 5.45 -7.36 10.00
CA THR A 98 4.96 -7.28 8.61
C THR A 98 3.95 -8.39 8.32
N ASN A 99 4.26 -9.62 8.72
CA ASN A 99 3.36 -10.77 8.54
C ASN A 99 2.06 -10.59 9.33
N ARG A 100 2.17 -10.17 10.60
CA ARG A 100 1.02 -9.93 11.48
C ARG A 100 0.05 -8.89 10.92
N VAL A 101 0.58 -7.80 10.36
CA VAL A 101 -0.23 -6.75 9.72
C VAL A 101 -0.88 -7.28 8.44
N ALA A 102 -0.12 -8.01 7.61
CA ALA A 102 -0.61 -8.56 6.36
C ALA A 102 -1.74 -9.58 6.55
N GLU A 103 -1.56 -10.54 7.46
CA GLU A 103 -2.58 -11.54 7.84
C GLU A 103 -3.87 -10.85 8.28
N HIS A 104 -3.76 -9.83 9.13
CA HIS A 104 -4.93 -9.11 9.61
C HIS A 104 -5.76 -8.50 8.47
N PHE A 105 -5.13 -7.85 7.49
CA PHE A 105 -5.88 -7.25 6.38
C PHE A 105 -6.55 -8.30 5.49
N VAL A 106 -5.89 -9.43 5.26
CA VAL A 106 -6.44 -10.53 4.46
C VAL A 106 -7.61 -11.20 5.16
N GLU A 107 -7.52 -11.41 6.47
CA GLU A 107 -8.59 -12.01 7.26
C GLU A 107 -9.83 -11.11 7.37
N TRP A 108 -9.62 -9.80 7.54
CA TRP A 108 -10.72 -8.87 7.83
C TRP A 108 -11.36 -8.23 6.60
N MET A 109 -10.66 -8.13 5.47
CA MET A 109 -11.19 -7.50 4.26
C MET A 109 -11.44 -8.53 3.14
N THR A 110 -12.71 -8.85 2.94
CA THR A 110 -13.15 -9.87 1.96
C THR A 110 -13.69 -9.28 0.65
N SER A 111 -14.04 -7.99 0.61
CA SER A 111 -14.56 -7.36 -0.61
C SER A 111 -14.26 -5.85 -0.65
N PRO A 112 -13.25 -5.40 -1.43
CA PRO A 112 -12.38 -6.20 -2.29
C PRO A 112 -11.38 -7.06 -1.49
N PRO A 113 -10.97 -8.23 -2.01
CA PRO A 113 -9.92 -9.06 -1.41
C PRO A 113 -8.58 -8.33 -1.35
N VAL A 114 -7.73 -8.78 -0.43
CA VAL A 114 -6.38 -8.23 -0.19
C VAL A 114 -5.32 -9.24 -0.57
N VAL A 115 -4.24 -8.72 -1.14
CA VAL A 115 -2.96 -9.43 -1.22
C VAL A 115 -1.88 -8.50 -0.70
N PHE A 116 -0.88 -9.08 -0.02
CA PHE A 116 0.24 -8.35 0.54
C PHE A 116 1.55 -8.97 0.03
N PHE A 117 2.42 -8.12 -0.49
CA PHE A 117 3.76 -8.47 -0.96
C PHE A 117 4.83 -7.75 -0.15
N VAL A 118 5.98 -8.40 -0.02
CA VAL A 118 7.25 -7.74 0.29
C VAL A 118 8.10 -7.74 -0.97
N ARG A 119 8.65 -6.57 -1.30
CA ARG A 119 9.64 -6.39 -2.35
C ARG A 119 11.01 -6.42 -1.71
N GLU A 120 11.84 -7.37 -2.13
CA GLU A 120 13.24 -7.44 -1.70
C GLU A 120 14.13 -6.92 -2.82
N SER A 121 14.99 -5.96 -2.50
CA SER A 121 15.89 -5.29 -3.46
C SER A 121 17.37 -5.62 -3.20
N GLU A 122 17.69 -6.87 -2.90
CA GLU A 122 19.10 -7.29 -2.83
C GLU A 122 19.62 -7.63 -4.23
N GLN A 123 20.32 -6.66 -4.84
CA GLN A 123 21.20 -6.83 -6.02
C GLN A 123 20.54 -7.49 -7.26
N GLY A 124 19.46 -6.92 -7.78
CA GLY A 124 18.85 -7.39 -9.04
C GLY A 124 17.43 -6.93 -9.27
N ASP A 125 16.75 -7.57 -10.25
CA ASP A 125 15.34 -7.39 -10.54
C ASP A 125 14.53 -7.72 -9.28
N ALA A 126 13.92 -6.71 -8.67
CA ALA A 126 13.36 -6.80 -7.32
C ALA A 126 12.12 -7.71 -7.33
N GLU A 127 12.22 -8.87 -6.69
CA GLU A 127 11.16 -9.87 -6.68
C GLU A 127 10.04 -9.48 -5.70
N LEU A 128 8.78 -9.64 -6.13
CA LEU A 128 7.61 -9.52 -5.28
C LEU A 128 7.28 -10.88 -4.64
N LYS A 129 7.59 -11.00 -3.35
CA LYS A 129 7.28 -12.18 -2.54
C LYS A 129 5.91 -12.01 -1.87
N PRO A 130 4.93 -12.90 -2.13
CA PRO A 130 3.66 -12.86 -1.44
C PRO A 130 3.86 -13.28 0.03
N ILE A 131 3.28 -12.52 0.96
CA ILE A 131 3.30 -12.88 2.39
C ILE A 131 1.90 -13.23 2.91
N ALA A 132 0.84 -12.66 2.35
CA ALA A 132 -0.54 -13.00 2.70
C ALA A 132 -1.51 -12.72 1.55
N GLY A 133 -2.60 -13.47 1.50
CA GLY A 133 -3.68 -13.29 0.54
C GLY A 133 -3.38 -13.89 -0.83
N GLU A 134 -4.40 -13.85 -1.70
CA GLU A 134 -4.36 -14.45 -3.03
C GLU A 134 -4.62 -13.38 -4.10
N ILE A 135 -4.02 -13.59 -5.27
CA ILE A 135 -4.22 -12.78 -6.46
C ILE A 135 -4.24 -13.70 -7.69
N THR A 136 -5.05 -13.38 -8.69
CA THR A 136 -5.03 -14.11 -9.96
C THR A 136 -3.74 -13.80 -10.73
N PRO A 137 -3.26 -14.72 -11.59
CA PRO A 137 -2.06 -14.47 -12.40
C PRO A 137 -2.15 -13.19 -13.26
N GLU A 138 -3.32 -12.94 -13.84
CA GLU A 138 -3.60 -11.77 -14.68
C GLU A 138 -3.44 -10.45 -13.90
N TRP A 139 -3.98 -10.39 -12.68
CA TRP A 139 -3.86 -9.19 -11.85
C TRP A 139 -2.45 -9.05 -11.28
N ARG A 140 -1.77 -10.16 -10.98
CA ARG A 140 -0.36 -10.14 -10.59
C ARG A 140 0.52 -9.58 -11.70
N GLU A 141 0.27 -9.94 -12.95
CA GLU A 141 0.98 -9.39 -14.11
C GLU A 141 0.79 -7.89 -14.26
N ALA A 142 -0.44 -7.39 -14.04
CA ALA A 142 -0.72 -5.96 -14.00
C ALA A 142 0.07 -5.23 -12.89
N VAL A 143 0.17 -5.82 -11.69
CA VAL A 143 0.99 -5.26 -10.59
C VAL A 143 2.47 -5.25 -10.97
N VAL A 144 3.02 -6.37 -11.46
CA VAL A 144 4.43 -6.46 -11.87
C VAL A 144 4.77 -5.48 -12.99
N THR A 145 3.82 -5.23 -13.90
CA THR A 145 3.98 -4.26 -14.99
C THR A 145 3.91 -2.81 -14.50
N GLY A 146 2.95 -2.50 -13.61
CA GLY A 146 2.69 -1.14 -13.16
C GLY A 146 3.62 -0.67 -12.04
N LEU A 147 3.99 -1.55 -11.11
CA LEU A 147 4.73 -1.19 -9.91
C LEU A 147 6.08 -0.50 -10.19
N PRO A 148 6.92 -0.92 -11.15
CA PRO A 148 8.15 -0.20 -11.47
C PRO A 148 7.90 1.24 -11.91
N ARG A 149 6.81 1.49 -12.66
CA ARG A 149 6.41 2.85 -13.07
C ARG A 149 5.93 3.66 -11.87
N MET A 150 5.13 3.06 -11.00
CA MET A 150 4.69 3.69 -9.75
C MET A 150 5.89 4.13 -8.90
N ILE A 151 6.88 3.24 -8.71
CA ILE A 151 8.11 3.54 -7.96
C ILE A 151 8.93 4.64 -8.62
N SER A 152 9.06 4.64 -9.96
CA SER A 152 9.79 5.70 -10.66
C SER A 152 9.18 7.09 -10.50
N GLN A 153 7.89 7.18 -10.15
CA GLN A 153 7.16 8.42 -9.89
C GLN A 153 7.19 8.82 -8.40
N CYS A 154 7.69 7.96 -7.50
CA CYS A 154 7.84 8.29 -6.09
C CYS A 154 8.90 9.39 -5.93
N GLY A 155 8.66 10.33 -5.03
CA GLY A 155 9.54 11.50 -4.83
C GLY A 155 9.36 12.64 -5.86
N GLU A 156 8.52 12.47 -6.88
CA GLU A 156 8.10 13.58 -7.74
C GLU A 156 7.03 14.44 -7.06
N ASP A 157 7.12 15.76 -7.18
CA ASP A 157 6.16 16.71 -6.58
C ASP A 157 4.76 16.67 -7.23
N ASP A 158 4.65 16.27 -8.51
CA ASP A 158 3.47 16.52 -9.35
C ASP A 158 2.91 15.28 -10.09
N PRO A 159 2.82 14.12 -9.41
CA PRO A 159 1.62 13.34 -9.69
C PRO A 159 0.81 12.95 -8.44
N TRP A 160 1.28 13.26 -7.24
CA TRP A 160 0.67 12.79 -6.00
C TRP A 160 -0.04 13.90 -5.22
N GLU A 161 -1.24 13.61 -4.72
CA GLU A 161 -1.85 14.44 -3.69
C GLU A 161 -1.17 14.18 -2.33
N LEU A 162 -0.46 15.17 -1.79
CA LEU A 162 0.20 15.07 -0.48
C LEU A 162 -0.82 15.14 0.67
N ILE A 163 -0.84 14.09 1.49
CA ILE A 163 -1.62 14.05 2.73
C ILE A 163 -0.73 14.47 3.90
N THR A 164 -1.02 15.65 4.46
CA THR A 164 -0.39 16.14 5.68
C THR A 164 -1.11 15.62 6.90
N THR A 165 -0.41 14.91 7.78
CA THR A 165 -0.90 14.63 9.14
C THR A 165 -0.72 15.87 10.00
N LYS A 166 -1.78 16.27 10.73
CA LYS A 166 -1.64 17.33 11.74
C LYS A 166 -0.62 16.86 12.79
N PRO A 167 0.35 17.69 13.18
CA PRO A 167 1.25 17.34 14.26
C PRO A 167 0.43 17.06 15.53
N SER A 168 0.72 15.94 16.17
CA SER A 168 0.20 15.62 17.50
C SER A 168 0.63 16.74 18.44
N VAL A 169 -0.34 17.54 18.92
CA VAL A 169 -0.08 18.56 19.95
C VAL A 169 0.45 17.81 21.16
N THR A 170 1.72 18.05 21.49
CA THR A 170 2.41 17.51 22.66
C THR A 170 1.94 18.18 23.93
#